data_AF-B5VRS1-F1
#
_entry.id   AF-B5VRS1-F1
#
_cell.length_a   1.000
_cell.length_b   1.000
_cell.length_c   1.000
_cell.angle_alpha   90.00
_cell.angle_beta   90.00
_cell.angle_gamma   90.00
#
_symmetry.space_group_name_H-M   'P 1'
#
loop_
_entity.id
_entity.type
_entity.pdbx_description
1 polymer ?
#
loop_
_entity_poly.entity_id
_entity_poly.type
_entity_poly.pdbx_seq_one_letter_code
_entity_poly.pdbx_strand_id
1 'polypeptide(L)'
;MFSSSSRPSKEPLLFDIRLRNLDNDVLLIKGPPDEASSVLLSGTIVLSITEPIQIKSLALRLFGRLRLNIPTVLQTVHGPHKRYSKFERNIYSHFWDDFNIKSYFQNLYDNHNNGKITISSKSSTNLAALPKRKRALSTASLISSNGQTSASKNYHTLVKGNYEFPFSAIIPGSLVESVEGLPNAAVTYALEATIERPKQPDLICKKHLRVIRTLAIDAVELSETVSVDNSWPEKVDYTISIPTKAIAIGSSTMINILIVPILKGLKLGPVRISLVENSQYCGSYGGVINQERMVAKLKLKDPLKHVAQI
;
A
#
# COMPACT_ATOMS: atom_id res chain seq x y z
N MET A 1 23.78 -37.48 23.32
CA MET A 1 22.82 -36.36 23.45
C MET A 1 23.62 -35.06 23.42
N PHE A 2 23.72 -34.40 22.27
CA PHE A 2 24.38 -33.09 22.17
C PHE A 2 23.29 -32.01 22.10
N SER A 3 23.01 -31.41 23.26
CA SER A 3 22.15 -30.25 23.40
C SER A 3 22.85 -29.05 22.77
N SER A 4 22.38 -28.60 21.61
CA SER A 4 22.81 -27.33 21.01
C SER A 4 22.24 -26.17 21.84
N SER A 5 23.05 -25.60 22.72
CA SER A 5 22.75 -24.33 23.38
C SER A 5 22.77 -23.21 22.32
N SER A 6 21.60 -22.86 21.76
CA SER A 6 21.47 -21.65 20.96
C SER A 6 21.76 -20.44 21.86
N ARG A 7 22.85 -19.73 21.57
CA ARG A 7 23.08 -18.42 22.19
C ARG A 7 21.89 -17.52 21.81
N PRO A 8 21.29 -16.77 22.75
CA PRO A 8 20.23 -15.84 22.39
C PRO A 8 20.77 -14.86 21.34
N SER A 9 20.06 -14.74 20.21
CA SER A 9 20.32 -13.70 19.22
C SER A 9 20.27 -12.36 19.93
N LYS A 10 21.34 -11.56 19.82
CA LYS A 10 21.33 -10.18 20.30
C LYS A 10 20.43 -9.39 19.36
N GLU A 11 19.14 -9.35 19.67
CA GLU A 11 18.15 -8.61 18.92
C GLU A 11 18.12 -7.16 19.41
N PRO A 12 17.94 -6.19 18.51
CA PRO A 12 17.76 -4.81 18.91
C PRO A 12 16.47 -4.66 19.74
N LEU A 13 16.46 -3.68 20.62
CA LEU A 13 15.27 -3.34 21.42
C LEU A 13 14.11 -2.87 20.51
N LEU A 14 14.43 -2.18 19.43
CA LEU A 14 13.48 -1.70 18.44
C LEU A 14 14.12 -1.70 17.07
N PHE A 15 13.39 -2.19 16.07
CA PHE A 15 13.73 -2.02 14.66
C PHE A 15 12.45 -1.82 13.85
N ASP A 16 12.19 -0.57 13.45
CA ASP A 16 10.90 -0.16 12.88
C ASP A 16 11.06 0.86 11.74
N ILE A 17 10.08 0.92 10.84
CA ILE A 17 10.01 1.89 9.74
C ILE A 17 8.83 2.82 10.00
N ARG A 18 9.15 4.08 10.28
CA ARG A 18 8.16 5.13 10.54
C ARG A 18 7.97 5.99 9.30
N LEU A 19 6.79 5.92 8.70
CA LEU A 19 6.42 6.76 7.58
C LEU A 19 6.05 8.17 8.06
N ARG A 20 6.36 9.19 7.25
CA ARG A 20 6.05 10.59 7.51
C ARG A 20 5.04 11.09 6.47
N ASN A 21 4.09 11.91 6.91
CA ASN A 21 3.05 12.52 6.07
C ASN A 21 2.12 11.51 5.39
N LEU A 22 1.95 10.33 5.97
CA LEU A 22 0.99 9.31 5.53
C LEU A 22 0.08 8.98 6.69
N ASP A 23 -1.23 9.14 6.49
CA ASP A 23 -2.22 8.73 7.47
C ASP A 23 -2.43 7.22 7.34
N ASN A 24 -2.24 6.49 8.44
CA ASN A 24 -2.44 5.03 8.51
C ASN A 24 -1.67 4.24 7.44
N ASP A 25 -0.45 4.68 7.10
CA ASP A 25 0.41 4.04 6.09
C ASP A 25 -0.24 3.96 4.68
N VAL A 26 -1.11 4.92 4.36
CA VAL A 26 -1.81 5.00 3.07
C VAL A 26 -1.18 6.04 2.15
N LEU A 27 -0.62 5.60 1.02
CA LEU A 27 -0.14 6.44 -0.08
C LEU A 27 -1.29 6.75 -1.04
N LEU A 28 -1.72 8.01 -1.07
CA LEU A 28 -2.78 8.49 -1.95
C LEU A 28 -2.22 8.97 -3.30
N ILE A 29 -2.74 8.44 -4.40
CA ILE A 29 -2.45 8.87 -5.77
C ILE A 29 -3.75 9.36 -6.41
N LYS A 30 -3.72 10.54 -7.05
CA LYS A 30 -4.90 11.14 -7.69
C LYS A 30 -4.80 11.05 -9.20
N GLY A 31 -5.87 10.62 -9.84
CA GLY A 31 -5.99 10.51 -11.29
C GLY A 31 -5.58 9.13 -11.85
N PRO A 32 -5.74 8.94 -13.17
CA PRO A 32 -5.36 7.71 -13.85
C PRO A 32 -3.82 7.53 -13.89
N PRO A 33 -3.29 6.32 -14.12
CA PRO A 33 -1.85 6.05 -14.12
C PRO A 33 -1.01 6.94 -15.05
N ASP A 34 -1.59 7.38 -16.16
CA ASP A 34 -0.89 8.15 -17.20
C ASP A 34 -0.79 9.65 -16.89
N GLU A 35 -1.72 10.18 -16.08
CA GLU A 35 -1.81 11.61 -15.75
C GLU A 35 -1.45 11.90 -14.28
N ALA A 36 -1.44 10.87 -13.43
CA ALA A 36 -1.21 11.01 -12.01
C ALA A 36 0.18 11.59 -11.72
N SER A 37 0.20 12.59 -10.82
CA SER A 37 1.45 13.17 -10.33
C SER A 37 2.20 12.20 -9.41
N SER A 38 3.53 12.27 -9.48
CA SER A 38 4.40 11.54 -8.55
C SER A 38 4.23 12.02 -7.12
N VAL A 39 4.38 11.11 -6.15
CA VAL A 39 4.14 11.38 -4.73
C VAL A 39 5.43 11.20 -3.93
N LEU A 40 5.71 12.12 -3.01
CA LEU A 40 6.85 12.01 -2.10
C LEU A 40 6.53 11.00 -0.99
N LEU A 41 7.21 9.86 -0.99
CA LEU A 41 7.25 8.93 0.13
C LEU A 41 8.45 9.26 0.99
N SER A 42 8.23 9.57 2.27
CA SER A 42 9.32 9.83 3.20
C SER A 42 9.08 9.17 4.55
N GLY A 43 10.17 8.90 5.26
CA GLY A 43 10.10 8.21 6.54
C GLY A 43 11.42 8.24 7.27
N THR A 44 11.52 7.40 8.30
CA THR A 44 12.72 7.20 9.10
C THR A 44 12.74 5.77 9.61
N ILE A 45 13.85 5.08 9.41
CA ILE A 45 14.11 3.79 10.01
C ILE A 45 14.64 4.05 11.41
N VAL A 46 14.01 3.47 12.43
CA VAL A 46 14.38 3.64 13.83
C VAL A 46 14.98 2.34 14.34
N LEU A 47 16.15 2.45 14.96
CA LEU A 47 16.89 1.33 15.52
C LEU A 47 17.35 1.67 16.93
N SER A 48 16.88 0.91 17.92
CA SER A 48 17.32 1.04 19.32
C SER A 48 18.13 -0.18 19.73
N ILE A 49 19.34 0.06 20.22
CA ILE A 49 20.32 -0.97 20.51
C ILE A 49 20.67 -0.92 21.99
N THR A 50 20.65 -2.08 22.66
CA THR A 50 21.02 -2.23 24.08
C THR A 50 22.47 -2.69 24.25
N GLU A 51 22.95 -3.55 23.35
CA GLU A 51 24.31 -4.08 23.33
C GLU A 51 25.00 -3.81 22.00
N PRO A 52 26.32 -3.63 21.94
CA PRO A 52 27.01 -3.37 20.68
C PRO A 52 26.77 -4.45 19.61
N ILE A 53 26.38 -4.03 18.40
CA ILE A 53 26.09 -4.89 17.24
C ILE A 53 26.98 -4.48 16.07
N GLN A 54 27.56 -5.46 15.37
CA GLN A 54 28.28 -5.22 14.12
C GLN A 54 27.31 -5.26 12.93
N ILE A 55 27.34 -4.22 12.10
CA ILE A 55 26.54 -4.09 10.88
C ILE A 55 27.45 -3.95 9.67
N LYS A 56 27.09 -4.57 8.55
CA LYS A 56 27.80 -4.47 7.27
C LYS A 56 27.17 -3.40 6.39
N SER A 57 25.85 -3.49 6.21
CA SER A 57 25.05 -2.56 5.40
C SER A 57 23.65 -2.40 6.00
N LEU A 58 22.99 -1.30 5.64
CA LEU A 58 21.58 -1.06 5.86
C LEU A 58 20.97 -0.79 4.49
N ALA A 59 20.07 -1.65 4.07
CA ALA A 59 19.33 -1.50 2.82
C ALA A 59 17.85 -1.23 3.11
N LEU A 60 17.22 -0.38 2.30
CA LEU A 60 15.78 -0.20 2.29
C LEU A 60 15.26 -0.44 0.88
N ARG A 61 14.19 -1.21 0.77
CA ARG A 61 13.48 -1.44 -0.48
C ARG A 61 11.98 -1.32 -0.30
N LEU A 62 11.30 -0.77 -1.29
CA LEU A 62 9.86 -0.78 -1.44
C LEU A 62 9.55 -1.75 -2.57
N PHE A 63 8.68 -2.72 -2.33
CA PHE A 63 8.30 -3.68 -3.35
C PHE A 63 6.80 -3.90 -3.35
N GLY A 64 6.25 -4.04 -4.55
CA GLY A 64 4.87 -4.44 -4.79
C GLY A 64 4.82 -5.87 -5.28
N ARG A 65 3.89 -6.67 -4.75
CA ARG A 65 3.66 -8.06 -5.14
C ARG A 65 2.23 -8.25 -5.61
N LEU A 66 2.11 -8.82 -6.81
CA LEU A 66 0.88 -9.41 -7.31
C LEU A 66 0.86 -10.88 -6.88
N ARG A 67 -0.21 -11.29 -6.21
CA ARG A 67 -0.48 -12.69 -5.86
C ARG A 67 -1.81 -13.09 -6.49
N LEU A 68 -1.83 -14.19 -7.22
CA LEU A 68 -3.02 -14.78 -7.83
C LEU A 68 -3.16 -16.24 -7.40
N ASN A 69 -4.38 -16.65 -7.08
CA ASN A 69 -4.75 -18.04 -6.84
C ASN A 69 -5.64 -18.52 -7.99
N ILE A 70 -5.05 -19.20 -8.96
CA ILE A 70 -5.71 -19.60 -10.20
C ILE A 70 -6.31 -21.00 -10.02
N PRO A 71 -7.64 -21.18 -10.04
CA PRO A 71 -8.25 -22.50 -10.08
C PRO A 71 -7.92 -23.19 -11.40
N THR A 72 -7.40 -24.41 -11.30
CA THR A 72 -7.14 -25.34 -12.40
C THR A 72 -8.00 -26.57 -12.17
N VAL A 73 -8.82 -26.91 -13.16
CA VAL A 73 -9.61 -28.16 -13.13
C VAL A 73 -8.75 -29.25 -13.77
N LEU A 74 -8.37 -30.23 -12.98
CA LEU A 74 -7.66 -31.42 -13.46
C LEU A 74 -8.67 -32.56 -13.61
N GLN A 75 -8.69 -33.22 -14.76
CA GLN A 75 -9.45 -34.46 -14.91
C GLN A 75 -8.65 -35.60 -14.28
N THR A 76 -9.21 -36.22 -13.25
CA THR A 76 -8.65 -37.41 -12.63
C THR A 76 -9.57 -38.61 -12.85
N VAL A 77 -9.07 -39.82 -12.62
CA VAL A 77 -9.84 -41.07 -12.75
C VAL A 77 -11.08 -41.11 -11.83
N HIS A 78 -11.10 -40.28 -10.77
CA HIS A 78 -12.21 -40.14 -9.83
C HIS A 78 -13.05 -38.87 -10.03
N GLY A 79 -12.92 -38.22 -11.20
CA GLY A 79 -13.68 -37.03 -11.57
C GLY A 79 -12.84 -35.74 -11.59
N PRO A 80 -13.48 -34.59 -11.85
CA PRO A 80 -12.79 -33.31 -11.92
C PRO A 80 -12.34 -32.83 -10.53
N HIS A 81 -11.04 -32.65 -10.35
CA HIS A 81 -10.45 -32.11 -9.12
C HIS A 81 -10.02 -30.65 -9.33
N LYS A 82 -10.49 -29.75 -8.46
CA LYS A 82 -10.08 -28.33 -8.47
C LYS A 82 -8.81 -28.16 -7.65
N ARG A 83 -7.71 -27.83 -8.32
CA ARG A 83 -6.45 -27.42 -7.70
C ARG A 83 -6.27 -25.91 -7.85
N TYR A 84 -5.64 -25.25 -6.89
CA TYR A 84 -5.26 -23.84 -7.04
C TYR A 84 -3.76 -23.73 -7.31
N SER A 85 -3.42 -23.11 -8.44
CA SER A 85 -2.04 -22.72 -8.76
C SER A 85 -1.79 -21.32 -8.22
N LYS A 86 -0.78 -21.18 -7.35
CA LYS A 86 -0.38 -19.89 -6.80
C LYS A 86 0.63 -19.25 -7.76
N PHE A 87 0.34 -18.03 -8.19
CA PHE A 87 1.24 -17.21 -8.99
C PHE A 87 1.60 -15.95 -8.20
N GLU A 88 2.89 -15.66 -8.09
CA GLU A 88 3.39 -14.45 -7.42
C GLU A 88 4.38 -13.74 -8.36
N ARG A 89 4.25 -12.42 -8.48
CA ARG A 89 5.13 -11.59 -9.30
C ARG A 89 5.41 -10.27 -8.60
N ASN A 90 6.68 -9.86 -8.58
CA ASN A 90 7.04 -8.50 -8.19
C ASN A 90 6.64 -7.54 -9.32
N ILE A 91 5.77 -6.59 -9.01
CA ILE A 91 5.24 -5.62 -9.99
C ILE A 91 5.93 -4.26 -9.89
N TYR A 92 6.58 -4.02 -8.76
CA TYR A 92 7.29 -2.79 -8.48
C TYR A 92 8.44 -3.10 -7.52
N SER A 93 9.58 -2.44 -7.72
CA SER A 93 10.70 -2.50 -6.81
C SER A 93 11.45 -1.18 -6.89
N HIS A 94 11.66 -0.56 -5.74
CA HIS A 94 12.47 0.63 -5.57
C HIS A 94 13.46 0.37 -4.45
N PHE A 95 14.73 0.61 -4.73
CA PHE A 95 15.80 0.48 -3.76
C PHE A 95 16.28 1.90 -3.44
N TRP A 96 16.37 2.21 -2.15
CA TRP A 96 17.11 3.38 -1.73
C TRP A 96 18.59 3.05 -1.85
N ASP A 97 19.38 4.00 -2.34
CA ASP A 97 20.83 3.91 -2.32
C ASP A 97 21.29 3.51 -0.92
N ASP A 98 22.35 2.71 -0.84
CA ASP A 98 22.95 2.31 0.44
C ASP A 98 23.03 3.54 1.33
N PHE A 99 22.29 3.53 2.45
CA PHE A 99 22.45 4.55 3.47
C PHE A 99 23.91 4.47 3.82
N ASN A 100 24.70 5.44 3.36
CA ASN A 100 26.13 5.36 3.52
C ASN A 100 26.38 5.54 5.01
N ILE A 101 26.40 4.41 5.70
CA ILE A 101 26.60 4.26 7.12
C ILE A 101 27.86 5.04 7.49
N LYS A 102 28.91 4.99 6.66
CA LYS A 102 30.15 5.75 6.87
C LYS A 102 29.90 7.25 6.91
N SER A 103 29.17 7.82 5.95
CA SER A 103 28.90 9.26 5.94
C SER A 103 27.94 9.67 7.07
N TYR A 104 26.93 8.84 7.38
CA TYR A 104 26.05 9.07 8.52
C TYR A 104 26.85 9.10 9.83
N PHE A 105 27.74 8.14 10.05
CA PHE A 105 28.58 8.07 11.24
C PHE A 105 29.63 9.20 11.28
N GLN A 106 30.29 9.50 10.16
CA GLN A 106 31.28 10.58 10.08
C GLN A 106 30.67 11.94 10.43
N ASN A 107 29.49 12.26 9.87
CA ASN A 107 28.77 13.48 10.22
C ASN A 107 28.29 13.50 11.69
N LEU A 108 28.04 12.35 12.30
CA LEU A 108 27.68 12.24 13.71
C LEU A 108 28.89 12.58 14.61
N TYR A 109 30.10 12.14 14.23
CA TYR A 109 31.35 12.49 14.93
C TYR A 109 31.71 13.98 14.78
N ASP A 110 31.57 14.56 13.58
CA ASP A 110 31.91 15.96 13.33
C ASP A 110 30.97 16.94 14.07
N ASN A 111 29.70 16.60 14.19
CA ASN A 111 28.71 17.42 14.90
C ASN A 111 28.95 17.50 16.42
N HIS A 112 29.66 16.53 17.01
CA HIS A 112 29.98 16.56 18.44
C HIS A 112 31.24 17.39 18.75
N ASN A 113 32.09 17.66 17.73
CA ASN A 113 33.33 18.40 17.87
C ASN A 113 33.26 19.84 17.35
N ASN A 114 32.25 20.23 16.56
CA ASN A 114 32.19 21.58 16.01
C ASN A 114 30.75 22.11 15.90
N GLY A 115 30.39 23.08 16.73
CA GLY A 115 29.09 23.74 16.76
C GLY A 115 28.79 24.68 15.58
N LYS A 116 29.04 24.26 14.33
CA LYS A 116 28.67 25.02 13.11
C LYS A 116 28.08 24.10 12.05
N ILE A 117 26.78 24.27 11.81
CA ILE A 117 26.00 23.52 10.82
C ILE A 117 26.07 24.23 9.46
N THR A 118 26.60 23.54 8.45
CA THR A 118 26.19 23.69 7.03
C THR A 118 26.14 22.31 6.38
N ILE A 119 24.93 21.77 6.20
CA ILE A 119 24.70 20.59 5.35
C ILE A 119 24.40 21.12 3.95
N SER A 120 25.35 21.01 3.03
CA SER A 120 25.11 21.20 1.60
C SER A 120 24.75 19.85 0.97
N SER A 121 23.47 19.63 0.70
CA SER A 121 23.04 18.70 -0.34
C SER A 121 23.34 19.35 -1.68
N LYS A 122 24.19 18.73 -2.52
CA LYS A 122 24.33 19.12 -3.93
C LYS A 122 23.06 18.72 -4.69
N SER A 123 22.05 19.56 -4.58
CA SER A 123 20.97 19.69 -5.57
C SER A 123 20.92 21.16 -5.93
N SER A 124 21.32 21.48 -7.15
CA SER A 124 21.37 22.85 -7.66
C SER A 124 19.97 23.41 -7.83
N THR A 125 19.52 24.24 -6.87
CA THR A 125 18.64 25.40 -7.11
C THR A 125 18.61 26.25 -5.85
N ASN A 126 19.02 27.51 -5.99
CA ASN A 126 19.03 28.51 -4.92
C ASN A 126 17.62 28.96 -4.57
N LEU A 127 17.14 28.69 -3.36
CA LEU A 127 16.09 29.48 -2.71
C LEU A 127 16.40 29.58 -1.20
N ALA A 128 16.58 30.81 -0.74
CA ALA A 128 17.03 31.14 0.60
C ALA A 128 15.89 31.20 1.63
N ALA A 129 16.27 30.90 2.88
CA ALA A 129 15.67 31.31 4.15
C ALA A 129 14.24 30.85 4.53
N LEU A 130 14.17 29.77 5.33
CA LEU A 130 13.07 29.51 6.28
C LEU A 130 13.66 29.01 7.62
N PRO A 131 13.10 29.36 8.79
CA PRO A 131 13.71 29.03 10.08
C PRO A 131 13.51 27.54 10.40
N LYS A 132 14.62 26.81 10.53
CA LYS A 132 14.63 25.37 10.82
C LYS A 132 14.37 25.09 12.29
N ARG A 133 13.25 24.42 12.57
CA ARG A 133 12.90 23.80 13.85
C ARG A 133 13.99 22.79 14.26
N LYS A 134 14.44 22.82 15.52
CA LYS A 134 15.46 21.91 16.07
C LYS A 134 15.02 20.44 15.87
N ARG A 135 15.76 19.68 15.08
CA ARG A 135 15.62 18.21 14.99
C ARG A 135 16.30 17.57 16.20
N ALA A 136 15.74 16.46 16.69
CA ALA A 136 16.27 15.72 17.81
C ALA A 136 17.73 15.29 17.56
N LEU A 137 18.60 15.54 18.54
CA LEU A 137 19.99 15.08 18.53
C LEU A 137 20.03 13.58 18.83
N SER A 138 20.74 12.81 18.01
CA SER A 138 21.15 11.45 18.32
C SER A 138 22.01 11.47 19.59
N THR A 139 21.56 10.86 20.69
CA THR A 139 22.22 10.92 22.02
C THR A 139 23.33 9.88 22.20
N ALA A 140 24.01 9.46 21.14
CA ALA A 140 25.00 8.40 21.22
C ALA A 140 26.38 8.96 21.63
N SER A 141 26.84 8.62 22.83
CA SER A 141 28.22 8.87 23.29
C SER A 141 29.12 7.69 22.91
N LEU A 142 30.20 7.88 22.13
CA LEU A 142 31.15 6.80 21.79
C LEU A 142 32.63 7.15 21.78
N ILE A 143 33.42 6.17 22.25
CA ILE A 143 34.86 6.17 22.50
C ILE A 143 35.60 5.79 21.21
N SER A 144 36.50 6.66 20.74
CA SER A 144 37.42 6.37 19.65
C SER A 144 38.59 5.51 20.16
N SER A 145 38.61 4.23 19.81
CA SER A 145 39.81 3.41 19.99
C SER A 145 40.71 3.59 18.77
N ASN A 146 41.64 4.54 18.88
CA ASN A 146 42.65 4.81 17.85
C ASN A 146 43.69 3.68 17.84
N GLY A 147 43.67 2.83 16.81
CA GLY A 147 44.62 1.74 16.62
C GLY A 147 44.56 1.18 15.19
N GLN A 148 45.47 1.65 14.33
CA GLN A 148 45.61 1.25 12.94
C GLN A 148 46.07 -0.21 12.81
N THR A 149 45.47 -0.98 11.90
CA THR A 149 46.16 -1.85 10.91
C THR A 149 45.17 -2.29 9.82
N SER A 150 45.67 -2.32 8.60
CA SER A 150 45.01 -2.44 7.30
C SER A 150 44.52 -3.86 6.99
N ALA A 151 43.22 -4.06 7.15
CA ALA A 151 42.36 -4.84 6.26
C ALA A 151 41.00 -4.12 6.32
N SER A 152 40.47 -3.64 5.18
CA SER A 152 39.21 -2.90 5.13
C SER A 152 38.05 -3.76 5.65
N LYS A 153 37.85 -3.76 6.96
CA LYS A 153 36.72 -4.38 7.62
C LYS A 153 35.50 -3.59 7.18
N ASN A 154 34.76 -4.13 6.20
CA ASN A 154 33.52 -3.56 5.68
C ASN A 154 32.36 -3.75 6.68
N TYR A 155 32.59 -3.47 7.95
CA TYR A 155 31.57 -3.52 9.00
C TYR A 155 31.82 -2.42 10.04
N HIS A 156 30.73 -1.94 10.61
CA HIS A 156 30.68 -0.89 11.62
C HIS A 156 30.10 -1.44 12.92
N THR A 157 30.64 -1.03 14.06
CA THR A 157 30.08 -1.41 15.36
C THR A 157 29.15 -0.30 15.83
N LEU A 158 27.86 -0.59 15.86
CA LEU A 158 26.88 0.22 16.57
C LEU A 158 26.95 -0.11 18.05
N VAL A 159 26.81 0.89 18.89
CA VAL A 159 26.85 0.72 20.34
C VAL A 159 25.46 1.03 20.89
N LYS A 160 25.29 0.86 22.20
CA LYS A 160 24.03 1.19 22.87
C LYS A 160 23.60 2.61 22.52
N GLY A 161 22.40 2.76 21.96
CA GLY A 161 21.90 4.03 21.48
C GLY A 161 20.67 3.91 20.58
N ASN A 162 20.10 5.06 20.25
CA ASN A 162 19.01 5.19 19.31
C ASN A 162 19.55 5.79 18.02
N TYR A 163 19.22 5.16 16.90
CA TYR A 163 19.65 5.55 15.57
C TYR A 163 18.42 5.78 14.68
N GLU A 164 18.49 6.85 13.89
CA GLU A 164 17.43 7.27 12.98
C GLU A 164 18.01 7.45 11.58
N PHE A 165 17.53 6.67 10.62
CA PHE A 165 17.96 6.75 9.22
C PHE A 165 16.82 7.31 8.37
N PRO A 166 16.80 8.63 8.11
CA PRO A 166 15.76 9.26 7.32
C PRO A 166 15.88 8.85 5.85
N PHE A 167 14.75 8.61 5.20
CA PHE A 167 14.69 8.31 3.78
C PHE A 167 13.58 9.12 3.11
N SER A 168 13.74 9.32 1.81
CA SER A 168 12.72 9.90 0.94
C SER A 168 12.92 9.41 -0.48
N ALA A 169 11.82 9.16 -1.20
CA ALA A 169 11.82 8.88 -2.63
C ALA A 169 10.60 9.50 -3.28
N ILE A 170 10.74 9.85 -4.56
CA ILE A 170 9.62 10.23 -5.41
C ILE A 170 9.07 8.95 -6.03
N ILE A 171 7.84 8.60 -5.66
CA ILE A 171 7.14 7.43 -6.17
C ILE A 171 6.34 7.85 -7.41
N PRO A 172 6.46 7.13 -8.53
CA PRO A 172 5.78 7.51 -9.77
C PRO A 172 4.25 7.45 -9.60
N GLY A 173 3.55 8.41 -10.21
CA GLY A 173 2.08 8.43 -10.22
C GLY A 173 1.45 7.26 -10.99
N SER A 174 2.23 6.55 -11.82
CA SER A 174 1.80 5.33 -12.51
C SER A 174 1.79 4.07 -11.64
N LEU A 175 2.17 4.17 -10.35
CA LEU A 175 2.17 3.04 -9.43
C LEU A 175 0.78 2.41 -9.30
N VAL A 176 0.67 1.10 -9.51
CA VAL A 176 -0.63 0.42 -9.44
C VAL A 176 -1.22 0.47 -8.03
N GLU A 177 -2.55 0.51 -7.93
CA GLU A 177 -3.24 0.55 -6.66
C GLU A 177 -3.13 -0.79 -5.91
N SER A 178 -3.25 -0.74 -4.58
CA SER A 178 -3.33 -1.93 -3.76
C SER A 178 -4.72 -2.53 -3.85
N VAL A 179 -4.77 -3.85 -4.02
CA VAL A 179 -6.00 -4.62 -4.05
C VAL A 179 -5.90 -5.67 -2.95
N GLU A 180 -6.70 -5.50 -1.91
CA GLU A 180 -6.71 -6.38 -0.74
C GLU A 180 -8.15 -6.83 -0.45
N GLY A 181 -8.32 -8.05 0.06
CA GLY A 181 -9.63 -8.59 0.43
C GLY A 181 -10.34 -9.40 -0.67
N LEU A 182 -9.81 -9.44 -1.90
CA LEU A 182 -10.27 -10.39 -2.91
C LEU A 182 -9.68 -11.79 -2.62
N PRO A 183 -10.46 -12.88 -2.84
CA PRO A 183 -10.04 -14.23 -2.46
C PRO A 183 -8.89 -14.79 -3.32
N ASN A 184 -8.86 -14.42 -4.60
CA ASN A 184 -7.98 -15.03 -5.60
C ASN A 184 -7.01 -14.07 -6.27
N ALA A 185 -7.03 -12.79 -5.90
CA ALA A 185 -6.13 -11.78 -6.41
C ALA A 185 -5.76 -10.80 -5.31
N ALA A 186 -4.49 -10.42 -5.22
CA ALA A 186 -4.05 -9.39 -4.29
C ALA A 186 -2.87 -8.62 -4.88
N VAL A 187 -2.88 -7.31 -4.69
CA VAL A 187 -1.77 -6.41 -4.96
C VAL A 187 -1.40 -5.74 -3.65
N THR A 188 -0.21 -6.05 -3.14
CA THR A 188 0.24 -5.59 -1.82
C THR A 188 1.61 -4.94 -1.89
N TYR A 189 1.82 -3.86 -1.14
CA TYR A 189 3.10 -3.18 -1.04
C TYR A 189 3.69 -3.28 0.37
N ALA A 190 5.01 -3.32 0.44
CA ALA A 190 5.73 -3.26 1.70
C ALA A 190 7.10 -2.58 1.53
N LEU A 191 7.49 -1.82 2.54
CA LEU A 191 8.88 -1.44 2.76
C LEU A 191 9.56 -2.55 3.57
N GLU A 192 10.79 -2.86 3.20
CA GLU A 192 11.64 -3.80 3.92
C GLU A 192 13.00 -3.16 4.16
N ALA A 193 13.34 -2.99 5.44
CA ALA A 193 14.65 -2.56 5.90
C ALA A 193 15.44 -3.79 6.35
N THR A 194 16.63 -3.96 5.79
CA THR A 194 17.51 -5.10 6.07
C THR A 194 18.84 -4.58 6.59
N ILE A 195 19.24 -5.03 7.78
CA ILE A 195 20.57 -4.79 8.34
C ILE A 195 21.37 -6.08 8.20
N GLU A 196 22.38 -6.06 7.32
CA GLU A 196 23.29 -7.19 7.16
C GLU A 196 24.25 -7.27 8.34
N ARG A 197 24.40 -8.45 8.95
CA ARG A 197 25.33 -8.67 10.07
C ARG A 197 26.38 -9.73 9.70
N PRO A 198 27.67 -9.54 10.05
CA PRO A 198 28.75 -10.41 9.56
C PRO A 198 28.78 -11.80 10.23
N LYS A 199 28.29 -11.93 11.47
CA LYS A 199 28.36 -13.17 12.27
C LYS A 199 27.01 -13.63 12.83
N GLN A 200 25.96 -12.88 12.53
CA GLN A 200 24.60 -13.07 13.05
C GLN A 200 23.62 -13.00 11.88
N PRO A 201 22.43 -13.59 11.98
CA PRO A 201 21.42 -13.46 10.93
C PRO A 201 21.05 -12.00 10.71
N ASP A 202 20.67 -11.65 9.49
CA ASP A 202 20.25 -10.29 9.18
C ASP A 202 19.02 -9.88 9.98
N LEU A 203 18.95 -8.60 10.35
CA LEU A 203 17.74 -8.05 10.95
C LEU A 203 16.87 -7.54 9.82
N ILE A 204 15.60 -7.95 9.80
CA ILE A 204 14.64 -7.56 8.77
C ILE A 204 13.43 -6.94 9.45
N CYS A 205 13.08 -5.72 9.04
CA CYS A 205 11.85 -5.06 9.43
C CYS A 205 11.01 -4.84 8.18
N LYS A 206 9.72 -5.21 8.25
CA LYS A 206 8.78 -5.00 7.15
C LYS A 206 7.64 -4.12 7.61
N LYS A 207 7.31 -3.13 6.78
CA LYS A 207 6.20 -2.20 7.01
C LYS A 207 5.26 -2.24 5.83
N HIS A 208 4.02 -2.60 6.08
CA HIS A 208 2.98 -2.61 5.05
C HIS A 208 2.66 -1.17 4.61
N LEU A 209 2.45 -0.99 3.31
CA LEU A 209 2.04 0.27 2.70
C LEU A 209 0.82 -0.01 1.83
N ARG A 210 -0.25 0.78 1.99
CA ARG A 210 -1.43 0.69 1.13
C ARG A 210 -1.41 1.83 0.13
N VAL A 211 -1.44 1.52 -1.15
CA VAL A 211 -1.54 2.50 -2.24
C VAL A 211 -3.00 2.60 -2.64
N ILE A 212 -3.61 3.77 -2.44
CA ILE A 212 -5.00 4.04 -2.84
C ILE A 212 -4.98 5.04 -3.98
N ARG A 213 -5.66 4.69 -5.08
CA ARG A 213 -5.89 5.61 -6.19
C ARG A 213 -7.29 6.20 -6.09
N THR A 214 -7.41 7.50 -6.27
CA THR A 214 -8.69 8.19 -6.39
C THR A 214 -8.80 8.87 -7.74
N LEU A 215 -10.02 9.15 -8.17
CA LEU A 215 -10.25 9.98 -9.34
C LEU A 215 -9.57 11.35 -9.21
N ALA A 216 -9.26 11.95 -10.35
CA ALA A 216 -8.83 13.33 -10.41
C ALA A 216 -9.98 14.26 -9.98
N ILE A 217 -9.66 15.48 -9.57
CA ILE A 217 -10.66 16.43 -9.04
C ILE A 217 -11.63 16.89 -10.15
N ASP A 218 -11.13 16.91 -11.38
CA ASP A 218 -11.80 17.27 -12.62
C ASP A 218 -12.35 16.06 -13.40
N ALA A 219 -12.38 14.87 -12.78
CA ALA A 219 -12.90 13.67 -13.40
C ALA A 219 -14.40 13.82 -13.73
N VAL A 220 -14.75 13.59 -15.00
CA VAL A 220 -16.13 13.74 -15.52
C VAL A 220 -17.10 12.83 -14.78
N GLU A 221 -16.64 11.65 -14.35
CA GLU A 221 -17.45 10.67 -13.62
C GLU A 221 -17.99 11.19 -12.28
N LEU A 222 -17.39 12.25 -11.72
CA LEU A 222 -17.87 12.91 -10.51
C LEU A 222 -19.10 13.80 -10.75
N SER A 223 -19.42 14.13 -12.00
CA SER A 223 -20.50 15.06 -12.37
C SER A 223 -21.52 14.47 -13.37
N GLU A 224 -21.16 13.39 -14.06
CA GLU A 224 -22.01 12.75 -15.05
C GLU A 224 -23.11 11.89 -14.39
N THR A 225 -24.37 12.25 -14.66
CA THR A 225 -25.53 11.43 -14.31
C THR A 225 -25.63 10.21 -15.22
N VAL A 226 -25.88 9.05 -14.61
CA VAL A 226 -26.10 7.80 -15.34
C VAL A 226 -27.58 7.49 -15.32
N SER A 227 -28.21 7.37 -16.50
CA SER A 227 -29.60 6.95 -16.65
C SER A 227 -29.71 5.76 -17.60
N VAL A 228 -30.65 4.87 -17.30
CA VAL A 228 -31.03 3.75 -18.16
C VAL A 228 -32.51 3.86 -18.43
N ASP A 229 -32.85 4.03 -19.71
CA ASP A 229 -34.21 4.07 -20.23
C ASP A 229 -34.50 2.79 -20.99
N ASN A 230 -35.57 2.10 -20.64
CA ASN A 230 -35.95 0.88 -21.32
C ASN A 230 -37.45 0.59 -21.14
N SER A 231 -37.99 -0.32 -21.93
CA SER A 231 -39.39 -0.71 -21.88
C SER A 231 -39.52 -2.20 -21.60
N TRP A 232 -40.51 -2.56 -20.78
CA TRP A 232 -41.07 -3.89 -20.79
C TRP A 232 -42.23 -3.87 -21.78
N PRO A 233 -42.09 -4.52 -22.96
CA PRO A 233 -43.09 -4.45 -24.01
C PRO A 233 -44.52 -4.64 -23.50
N GLU A 234 -45.39 -3.72 -23.91
CA GLU A 234 -46.82 -3.69 -23.59
C GLU A 234 -47.18 -3.55 -22.09
N LYS A 235 -46.20 -3.34 -21.20
CA LYS A 235 -46.46 -3.26 -19.75
C LYS A 235 -46.06 -1.94 -19.13
N VAL A 236 -44.78 -1.59 -19.18
CA VAL A 236 -44.24 -0.39 -18.53
C VAL A 236 -43.06 0.15 -19.30
N ASP A 237 -42.98 1.47 -19.39
CA ASP A 237 -41.72 2.16 -19.69
C ASP A 237 -41.07 2.55 -18.36
N TYR A 238 -39.74 2.43 -18.28
CA TYR A 238 -39.02 2.76 -17.07
C TYR A 238 -37.70 3.48 -17.33
N THR A 239 -37.39 4.39 -16.42
CA THR A 239 -36.13 5.13 -16.35
C THR A 239 -35.56 4.97 -14.95
N ILE A 240 -34.31 4.51 -14.87
CA ILE A 240 -33.58 4.42 -13.59
C ILE A 240 -32.34 5.29 -13.72
N SER A 241 -32.13 6.20 -12.76
CA SER A 241 -30.96 7.09 -12.79
C SER A 241 -30.30 7.30 -11.44
N ILE A 242 -28.99 7.61 -11.49
CA ILE A 242 -28.16 8.03 -10.36
C ILE A 242 -27.43 9.32 -10.74
N PRO A 243 -27.24 10.25 -9.79
CA PRO A 243 -26.72 11.59 -10.08
C PRO A 243 -25.28 11.60 -10.57
N THR A 244 -24.44 10.66 -10.12
CA THR A 244 -23.03 10.57 -10.47
C THR A 244 -22.63 9.12 -10.74
N LYS A 245 -21.77 8.92 -11.75
CA LYS A 245 -21.17 7.63 -12.07
C LYS A 245 -20.18 7.16 -10.99
N ALA A 246 -19.42 8.09 -10.43
CA ALA A 246 -18.52 7.83 -9.32
C ALA A 246 -19.16 8.20 -7.98
N ILE A 247 -19.11 7.28 -7.02
CA ILE A 247 -19.67 7.44 -5.68
C ILE A 247 -18.55 7.20 -4.67
N ALA A 248 -18.35 8.13 -3.75
CA ALA A 248 -17.32 8.01 -2.74
C ALA A 248 -17.62 6.85 -1.77
N ILE A 249 -16.60 6.06 -1.43
CA ILE A 249 -16.74 4.98 -0.45
C ILE A 249 -17.17 5.56 0.89
N GLY A 250 -18.18 4.94 1.51
CA GLY A 250 -18.77 5.41 2.77
C GLY A 250 -19.84 6.49 2.61
N SER A 251 -20.09 6.97 1.38
CA SER A 251 -21.21 7.86 1.08
C SER A 251 -22.46 7.08 0.65
N SER A 252 -23.57 7.80 0.42
CA SER A 252 -24.81 7.27 -0.13
C SER A 252 -25.20 8.03 -1.39
N THR A 253 -25.76 7.33 -2.37
CA THR A 253 -26.35 7.94 -3.58
C THR A 253 -27.86 7.76 -3.60
N MET A 254 -28.57 8.71 -4.20
CA MET A 254 -30.01 8.59 -4.44
C MET A 254 -30.23 7.88 -5.79
N ILE A 255 -31.08 6.85 -5.77
CA ILE A 255 -31.51 6.15 -6.98
C ILE A 255 -32.91 6.66 -7.32
N ASN A 256 -33.05 7.30 -8.48
CA ASN A 256 -34.34 7.71 -9.02
C ASN A 256 -34.91 6.60 -9.91
N ILE A 257 -36.18 6.27 -9.73
CA ILE A 257 -36.88 5.23 -10.48
C ILE A 257 -38.22 5.81 -10.95
N LEU A 258 -38.33 6.06 -12.25
CA LEU A 258 -39.56 6.47 -12.91
C LEU A 258 -40.13 5.26 -13.66
N ILE A 259 -41.41 4.96 -13.43
CA ILE A 259 -42.12 3.87 -14.09
C ILE A 259 -43.43 4.44 -14.63
N VAL A 260 -43.66 4.28 -15.93
CA VAL A 260 -44.86 4.72 -16.63
C VAL A 260 -45.64 3.50 -17.10
N PRO A 261 -46.82 3.21 -16.53
CA PRO A 261 -47.61 2.04 -16.92
C PRO A 261 -48.28 2.23 -18.28
N ILE A 262 -48.11 1.24 -19.15
CA ILE A 262 -48.78 1.13 -20.47
C ILE A 262 -50.04 0.27 -20.31
N LEU A 263 -49.93 -0.84 -19.57
CA LEU A 263 -51.06 -1.74 -19.29
C LEU A 263 -51.89 -1.24 -18.10
N LYS A 264 -53.19 -1.09 -18.31
CA LYS A 264 -54.14 -0.74 -17.24
C LYS A 264 -54.21 -1.85 -16.18
N GLY A 265 -54.32 -1.45 -14.91
CA GLY A 265 -54.46 -2.39 -13.79
C GLY A 265 -53.15 -3.04 -13.32
N LEU A 266 -52.00 -2.65 -13.88
CA LEU A 266 -50.71 -3.14 -13.45
C LEU A 266 -50.38 -2.62 -12.04
N LYS A 267 -50.07 -3.53 -11.12
CA LYS A 267 -49.66 -3.21 -9.74
C LYS A 267 -48.16 -3.44 -9.58
N LEU A 268 -47.45 -2.43 -9.08
CA LEU A 268 -46.03 -2.56 -8.80
C LEU A 268 -45.80 -3.52 -7.62
N GLY A 269 -45.00 -4.56 -7.85
CA GLY A 269 -44.57 -5.48 -6.82
C GLY A 269 -43.34 -4.99 -6.05
N PRO A 270 -42.73 -5.86 -5.22
CA PRO A 270 -41.51 -5.53 -4.51
C PRO A 270 -40.34 -5.21 -5.46
N VAL A 271 -39.69 -4.06 -5.24
CA VAL A 271 -38.47 -3.68 -5.98
C VAL A 271 -37.24 -4.15 -5.21
N ARG A 272 -36.36 -4.90 -5.86
CA ARG A 272 -35.08 -5.33 -5.30
C ARG A 272 -33.95 -4.59 -6.01
N ILE A 273 -33.07 -3.99 -5.23
CA ILE A 273 -31.87 -3.29 -5.69
C ILE A 273 -30.68 -4.04 -5.11
N SER A 274 -29.67 -4.33 -5.93
CA SER A 274 -28.46 -5.01 -5.50
C SER A 274 -27.23 -4.31 -6.06
N LEU A 275 -26.23 -4.10 -5.20
CA LEU A 275 -24.90 -3.69 -5.61
C LEU A 275 -24.06 -4.95 -5.80
N VAL A 276 -23.50 -5.11 -7.00
CA VAL A 276 -22.71 -6.27 -7.41
C VAL A 276 -21.31 -5.79 -7.76
N GLU A 277 -20.31 -6.42 -7.17
CA GLU A 277 -18.91 -6.26 -7.52
C GLU A 277 -18.50 -7.35 -8.50
N ASN A 278 -17.99 -6.94 -9.66
CA ASN A 278 -17.44 -7.81 -10.67
C ASN A 278 -15.92 -7.67 -10.63
N SER A 279 -15.20 -8.79 -10.48
CA SER A 279 -13.75 -8.83 -10.55
C SER A 279 -13.31 -9.87 -11.57
N GLN A 280 -12.24 -9.54 -12.28
CA GLN A 280 -11.69 -10.40 -13.32
C GLN A 280 -10.19 -10.53 -13.12
N TYR A 281 -9.66 -11.74 -13.24
CA TYR A 281 -8.23 -11.97 -13.16
C TYR A 281 -7.82 -13.09 -14.12
N CYS A 282 -6.60 -13.01 -14.63
CA CYS A 282 -6.04 -14.01 -15.52
C CYS A 282 -4.65 -14.44 -15.00
N GLY A 283 -4.34 -15.72 -15.18
CA GLY A 283 -3.01 -16.25 -14.94
C GLY A 283 -2.10 -16.09 -16.15
N SER A 284 -0.86 -16.59 -16.04
CA SER A 284 0.06 -16.68 -17.19
C SER A 284 -0.45 -17.62 -18.29
N TYR A 285 -1.30 -18.59 -17.92
CA TYR A 285 -1.90 -19.56 -18.83
C TYR A 285 -3.38 -19.75 -18.43
N GLY A 286 -4.27 -19.74 -19.42
CA GLY A 286 -5.73 -19.90 -19.22
C GLY A 286 -6.54 -18.67 -19.61
N GLY A 287 -7.87 -18.80 -19.55
CA GLY A 287 -8.81 -17.72 -19.84
C GLY A 287 -8.99 -16.74 -18.68
N VAL A 288 -9.74 -15.66 -18.93
CA VAL A 288 -10.15 -14.70 -17.90
C VAL A 288 -11.14 -15.38 -16.94
N ILE A 289 -10.83 -15.33 -15.65
CA ILE A 289 -11.72 -15.84 -14.61
C ILE A 289 -12.55 -14.68 -14.10
N ASN A 290 -13.86 -14.82 -14.24
CA ASN A 290 -14.83 -13.86 -13.72
C ASN A 290 -15.26 -14.27 -12.31
N GLN A 291 -15.38 -13.28 -11.44
CA GLN A 291 -15.89 -13.41 -10.09
C GLN A 291 -16.92 -12.34 -9.83
N GLU A 292 -18.05 -12.75 -9.29
CA GLU A 292 -19.15 -11.87 -8.92
C GLU A 292 -19.39 -11.99 -7.42
N ARG A 293 -19.49 -10.85 -6.74
CA ARG A 293 -19.85 -10.79 -5.33
C ARG A 293 -20.96 -9.78 -5.15
N MET A 294 -22.05 -10.20 -4.51
CA MET A 294 -23.09 -9.26 -4.12
C MET A 294 -22.69 -8.52 -2.85
N VAL A 295 -22.47 -7.20 -2.97
CA VAL A 295 -21.97 -6.33 -1.92
C VAL A 295 -23.10 -5.83 -1.03
N ALA A 296 -24.23 -5.44 -1.62
CA ALA A 296 -25.38 -4.93 -0.88
C ALA A 296 -26.69 -5.35 -1.55
N LYS A 297 -27.75 -5.47 -0.75
CA LYS A 297 -29.12 -5.74 -1.18
C LYS A 297 -30.08 -4.80 -0.45
N LEU A 298 -30.98 -4.17 -1.19
CA LEU A 298 -32.10 -3.40 -0.69
C LEU A 298 -33.40 -3.97 -1.28
N LYS A 299 -34.45 -4.09 -0.47
CA LYS A 299 -35.76 -4.57 -0.91
C LYS A 299 -36.84 -3.61 -0.45
N LEU A 300 -37.52 -2.98 -1.41
CA LEU A 300 -38.72 -2.18 -1.21
C LEU A 300 -39.92 -3.10 -1.39
N LYS A 301 -40.66 -3.39 -0.30
CA LYS A 301 -41.76 -4.37 -0.35
C LYS A 301 -42.99 -3.85 -1.12
N ASP A 302 -43.34 -2.59 -0.92
CA ASP A 302 -44.51 -1.96 -1.54
C ASP A 302 -44.25 -0.44 -1.70
N PRO A 303 -43.49 -0.04 -2.74
CA PRO A 303 -43.06 1.35 -2.90
C PRO A 303 -44.22 2.32 -3.15
N LEU A 304 -45.37 1.84 -3.65
CA LEU A 304 -46.55 2.65 -3.95
C LEU A 304 -47.73 2.42 -2.98
N LYS A 305 -47.51 1.64 -1.91
CA LYS A 305 -48.53 1.31 -0.89
C LYS A 305 -49.81 0.67 -1.46
N HIS A 306 -49.71 -0.07 -2.55
CA HIS A 306 -50.86 -0.74 -3.16
C HIS A 306 -51.44 -1.89 -2.32
N VAL A 307 -50.65 -2.42 -1.37
CA VAL A 307 -51.00 -3.57 -0.52
C VAL A 307 -51.69 -3.11 0.77
N ALA A 308 -51.52 -1.86 1.21
CA ALA A 308 -52.11 -1.32 2.44
C ALA A 308 -53.56 -0.81 2.30
N GLN A 309 -54.16 -0.91 1.11
CA GLN A 309 -55.51 -0.38 0.80
C GLN A 309 -56.57 -1.47 0.53
N ILE A 310 -56.32 -2.72 0.94
CA ILE A 310 -57.29 -3.82 0.91
C ILE A 310 -57.48 -4.31 2.34
#